data_AF-A0A383AXK0-F1
#
_entry.id   AF-A0A383AXK0-F1
#
_cell.length_a   1.000
_cell.length_b   1.000
_cell.length_c   1.000
_cell.angle_alpha   90.00
_cell.angle_beta   90.00
_cell.angle_gamma   90.00
#
_symmetry.space_group_name_H-M   'P 1'
#
loop_
_entity.id
_entity.type
_entity.pdbx_description
1 polymer ?
#
loop_
_entity_poly.entity_id
_entity_poly.type
_entity_poly.pdbx_seq_one_letter_code
_entity_poly.pdbx_strand_id
1 'polypeptide(L)'
;NYGSVGGGGGPGGSNADWKHFNAIDYNPHLDQIVISSRHHGEIYIIDHSTNIEEAVGHSGGNSGKGGDFLYRWGNPQVYDRGSSNQQQLDSQHGVNWIPEGYPGAGNLILYNNNFGTQPCQSPNSPVSAVFEIVTPLSTDSINYILSGSQPFGPLGPVWVHTDCFHSNVQSGAFRLPNGNTIISVADDAIIFEVDSAGTTVWDYEFGGTNTMIARAQKYSTDFLGGEDTTGFPDYRIGDVNFDELVDI
;
A
#
# COMPACT_ATOMS: atom_id res chain seq x y z
N ASN A 1 -7.53 2.03 -24.16
CA ASN A 1 -8.18 3.36 -24.01
C ASN A 1 -9.57 3.18 -23.41
N TYR A 2 -9.72 3.53 -22.12
CA TYR A 2 -10.85 3.22 -21.25
C TYR A 2 -12.12 4.08 -21.49
N GLY A 3 -12.59 4.22 -22.74
CA GLY A 3 -13.93 4.80 -23.03
C GLY A 3 -14.27 6.10 -22.28
N SER A 4 -15.50 6.21 -21.75
CA SER A 4 -15.91 7.25 -20.80
C SER A 4 -15.10 7.11 -19.50
N VAL A 5 -14.31 8.13 -19.15
CA VAL A 5 -13.34 8.07 -18.04
C VAL A 5 -14.01 8.20 -16.67
N GLY A 6 -13.77 7.23 -15.80
CA GLY A 6 -14.27 7.23 -14.43
C GLY A 6 -15.76 6.91 -14.28
N GLY A 7 -16.10 6.36 -13.13
CA GLY A 7 -17.45 6.03 -12.70
C GLY A 7 -17.44 5.81 -11.20
N GLY A 8 -18.00 6.76 -10.45
CA GLY A 8 -18.00 6.70 -8.98
C GLY A 8 -19.06 5.74 -8.46
N GLY A 9 -18.83 4.43 -8.61
CA GLY A 9 -19.56 3.30 -7.99
C GLY A 9 -20.91 3.63 -7.30
N GLY A 10 -21.86 4.20 -8.05
CA GLY A 10 -23.02 4.92 -7.51
C GLY A 10 -23.68 5.80 -8.60
N PRO A 11 -24.74 6.56 -8.29
CA PRO A 11 -25.55 7.28 -9.30
C PRO A 11 -24.86 8.48 -9.98
N GLY A 12 -23.54 8.63 -9.82
CA GLY A 12 -22.75 9.65 -10.48
C GLY A 12 -22.30 9.22 -11.89
N GLY A 13 -22.42 10.13 -12.86
CA GLY A 13 -21.89 9.94 -14.21
C GLY A 13 -20.35 9.88 -14.26
N SER A 14 -19.80 9.92 -15.47
CA SER A 14 -18.35 9.99 -15.70
C SER A 14 -17.73 11.16 -14.93
N ASN A 15 -16.80 10.85 -14.02
CA ASN A 15 -16.16 11.80 -13.11
C ASN A 15 -14.66 11.97 -13.39
N ALA A 16 -14.15 11.34 -14.46
CA ALA A 16 -12.74 11.32 -14.81
C ALA A 16 -11.80 10.78 -13.71
N ASP A 17 -12.31 10.00 -12.76
CA ASP A 17 -11.48 9.24 -11.83
C ASP A 17 -11.10 7.88 -12.45
N TRP A 18 -10.05 7.89 -13.26
CA TRP A 18 -9.60 6.70 -14.00
C TRP A 18 -8.45 5.96 -13.32
N LYS A 19 -7.67 6.63 -12.47
CA LYS A 19 -6.57 6.03 -11.69
C LYS A 19 -6.99 5.68 -10.28
N HIS A 20 -7.58 6.64 -9.57
CA HIS A 20 -7.82 6.56 -8.14
C HIS A 20 -6.56 6.12 -7.38
N PHE A 21 -5.53 6.96 -7.38
CA PHE A 21 -4.36 6.73 -6.54
C PHE A 21 -4.74 6.92 -5.07
N ASN A 22 -4.39 5.97 -4.21
CA ASN A 22 -4.89 5.92 -2.82
C ASN A 22 -3.81 5.60 -1.76
N ALA A 23 -2.57 5.43 -2.20
CA ALA A 23 -1.41 5.37 -1.33
C ALA A 23 -0.17 5.86 -2.07
N ILE A 24 0.75 6.39 -1.27
CA ILE A 24 2.11 6.76 -1.64
C ILE A 24 2.99 6.37 -0.46
N ASP A 25 4.15 5.79 -0.74
CA ASP A 25 5.18 5.56 0.25
C ASP A 25 6.55 5.80 -0.39
N TYR A 26 7.54 6.17 0.42
CA TYR A 26 8.89 6.51 -0.02
C TYR A 26 9.91 5.60 0.65
N ASN A 27 10.79 5.00 -0.16
CA ASN A 27 11.90 4.21 0.34
C ASN A 27 13.20 5.04 0.28
N PRO A 28 13.72 5.54 1.41
CA PRO A 28 14.92 6.38 1.43
C PRO A 28 16.20 5.63 1.06
N HIS A 29 16.25 4.30 1.21
CA HIS A 29 17.43 3.53 0.86
C HIS A 29 17.56 3.32 -0.65
N LEU A 30 16.42 3.20 -1.33
CA LEU A 30 16.37 3.04 -2.80
C LEU A 30 16.22 4.37 -3.53
N ASP A 31 15.81 5.43 -2.82
CA ASP A 31 15.33 6.70 -3.38
C ASP A 31 14.22 6.50 -4.41
N GLN A 32 13.17 5.77 -4.01
CA GLN A 32 12.07 5.37 -4.87
C GLN A 32 10.72 5.58 -4.19
N ILE A 33 9.69 5.83 -5.01
CA ILE A 33 8.31 6.00 -4.55
C ILE A 33 7.45 4.86 -5.07
N VAL A 34 6.62 4.28 -4.20
CA VAL A 34 5.56 3.34 -4.58
C VAL A 34 4.20 4.02 -4.49
N ILE A 35 3.33 3.76 -5.47
CA ILE A 35 1.94 4.24 -5.49
C ILE A 35 0.99 3.12 -5.91
N SER A 36 -0.26 3.15 -5.42
CA SER A 36 -1.31 2.19 -5.80
C SER A 36 -2.49 2.85 -6.47
N SER A 37 -2.96 2.28 -7.59
CA SER A 37 -4.12 2.73 -8.37
C SER A 37 -5.26 1.72 -8.23
N ARG A 38 -6.33 2.11 -7.52
CA ARG A 38 -7.49 1.25 -7.24
C ARG A 38 -8.13 0.74 -8.53
N HIS A 39 -8.40 1.63 -9.48
CA HIS A 39 -9.16 1.30 -10.70
C HIS A 39 -8.37 0.49 -11.72
N HIS A 40 -7.05 0.42 -11.59
CA HIS A 40 -6.22 -0.37 -12.48
C HIS A 40 -5.84 -1.74 -11.89
N GLY A 41 -6.04 -1.96 -10.59
CA GLY A 41 -5.53 -3.16 -9.92
C GLY A 41 -4.01 -3.23 -9.97
N GLU A 42 -3.32 -2.09 -9.87
CA GLU A 42 -1.87 -2.01 -10.00
C GLU A 42 -1.20 -1.19 -8.90
N ILE A 43 0.01 -1.62 -8.53
CA ILE A 43 1.02 -0.79 -7.89
C ILE A 43 2.11 -0.42 -8.91
N TYR A 44 2.75 0.73 -8.69
CA TYR A 44 3.83 1.25 -9.52
C TYR A 44 4.98 1.71 -8.63
N ILE A 45 6.22 1.53 -9.08
CA ILE A 45 7.38 2.16 -8.48
C ILE A 45 8.01 3.11 -9.50
N ILE A 46 8.35 4.31 -9.05
CA ILE A 46 9.01 5.36 -9.84
C ILE A 46 10.33 5.78 -9.18
N ASP A 47 11.25 6.26 -10.00
CA ASP A 47 12.50 6.86 -9.57
C ASP A 47 12.25 8.28 -9.03
N HIS A 48 12.50 8.49 -7.73
CA HIS A 48 12.30 9.79 -7.10
C HIS A 48 13.39 10.80 -7.46
N SER A 49 14.57 10.34 -7.86
CA SER A 49 15.74 11.18 -8.11
C SER A 49 15.68 11.99 -9.42
N THR A 50 14.66 11.75 -10.24
CA THR A 50 14.53 12.42 -11.55
C THR A 50 14.20 13.89 -11.40
N ASN A 51 14.84 14.73 -12.23
CA ASN A 51 14.38 16.10 -12.45
C ASN A 51 13.27 16.16 -13.53
N ILE A 52 12.71 17.35 -13.76
CA ILE A 52 11.61 17.56 -14.72
C ILE A 52 12.03 17.15 -16.14
N GLU A 53 13.25 17.47 -16.55
CA GLU A 53 13.75 17.14 -17.89
C GLU A 53 13.91 15.62 -18.07
N GLU A 54 14.40 14.92 -17.06
CA GLU A 54 14.56 13.46 -17.07
C GLU A 54 13.21 12.73 -17.00
N ALA A 55 12.28 13.23 -16.18
CA ALA A 55 10.94 12.67 -16.02
C ALA A 55 10.08 12.74 -17.29
N VAL A 56 10.42 13.62 -18.25
CA VAL A 56 9.79 13.68 -19.58
C VAL A 56 10.34 12.60 -20.52
N GLY A 57 11.56 12.10 -20.28
CA GLY A 57 12.25 11.12 -21.11
C GLY A 57 12.26 9.71 -20.55
N HIS A 58 13.08 8.86 -21.16
CA HIS A 58 13.29 7.44 -20.79
C HIS A 58 14.71 7.18 -20.24
N SER A 59 15.38 8.25 -19.78
CA SER A 59 16.77 8.22 -19.35
C SER A 59 17.03 9.30 -18.32
N GLY A 60 17.93 9.04 -17.37
CA GLY A 60 18.19 9.91 -16.23
C GLY A 60 17.70 9.31 -14.92
N GLY A 61 17.94 10.02 -13.81
CA GLY A 61 17.74 9.49 -12.47
C GLY A 61 18.73 8.36 -12.11
N ASN A 62 18.72 7.98 -10.84
CA ASN A 62 19.52 6.92 -10.24
C ASN A 62 19.30 5.57 -10.95
N SER A 63 18.06 5.31 -11.41
CA SER A 63 17.72 4.08 -12.12
C SER A 63 18.04 4.11 -13.62
N GLY A 64 18.39 5.28 -14.16
CA GLY A 64 18.65 5.48 -15.58
C GLY A 64 17.40 5.32 -16.45
N LYS A 65 16.22 5.51 -15.87
CA LYS A 65 14.90 5.26 -16.48
C LYS A 65 14.07 6.51 -16.77
N GLY A 66 14.50 7.69 -16.29
CA GLY A 66 13.71 8.91 -16.45
C GLY A 66 12.28 8.72 -15.94
N GLY A 67 11.29 9.12 -16.73
CA GLY A 67 9.86 9.02 -16.40
C GLY A 67 9.24 7.62 -16.49
N ASP A 68 10.01 6.58 -16.82
CA ASP A 68 9.49 5.22 -16.92
C ASP A 68 9.19 4.63 -15.52
N PHE A 69 8.13 3.82 -15.44
CA PHE A 69 7.90 3.01 -14.25
C PHE A 69 9.03 1.98 -14.09
N LEU A 70 9.65 1.96 -12.91
CA LEU A 70 10.66 0.97 -12.54
C LEU A 70 10.03 -0.42 -12.33
N TYR A 71 8.81 -0.44 -11.81
CA TYR A 71 8.08 -1.66 -11.48
C TYR A 71 6.57 -1.46 -11.62
N ARG A 72 5.87 -2.53 -12.01
CA ARG A 72 4.41 -2.60 -12.07
C ARG A 72 3.97 -3.97 -11.61
N TRP A 73 2.94 -4.07 -10.78
CA TRP A 73 2.43 -5.36 -10.33
C TRP A 73 0.94 -5.31 -10.00
N GLY A 74 0.23 -6.41 -10.22
CA GLY A 74 -1.17 -6.58 -9.86
C GLY A 74 -2.09 -6.92 -11.01
N ASN A 75 -1.99 -6.26 -12.17
CA ASN A 75 -2.88 -6.50 -13.30
C ASN A 75 -2.12 -6.48 -14.64
N PRO A 76 -1.47 -7.58 -15.04
CA PRO A 76 -0.55 -7.58 -16.19
C PRO A 76 -1.21 -7.31 -17.55
N GLN A 77 -2.54 -7.46 -17.64
CA GLN A 77 -3.26 -7.20 -18.89
C GLN A 77 -3.30 -5.70 -19.25
N VAL A 78 -3.17 -4.78 -18.29
CA VAL A 78 -3.32 -3.34 -18.55
C VAL A 78 -2.04 -2.70 -19.10
N TYR A 79 -1.02 -3.51 -19.36
CA TYR A 79 0.22 -3.13 -20.04
C TYR A 79 0.75 -4.21 -20.96
N ASP A 80 -0.17 -4.97 -21.57
CA ASP A 80 0.09 -5.91 -22.65
C ASP A 80 1.13 -7.00 -22.31
N ARG A 81 1.19 -7.42 -21.04
CA ARG A 81 2.13 -8.46 -20.57
C ARG A 81 1.46 -9.64 -19.87
N GLY A 82 0.13 -9.75 -19.96
CA GLY A 82 -0.60 -10.88 -19.41
C GLY A 82 -2.08 -10.86 -19.78
N SER A 83 -2.83 -11.77 -19.20
CA SER A 83 -4.29 -11.89 -19.36
C SER A 83 -5.03 -11.55 -18.07
N SER A 84 -6.35 -11.41 -18.14
CA SER A 84 -7.22 -11.19 -16.98
C SER A 84 -7.08 -12.28 -15.91
N ASN A 85 -6.72 -13.50 -16.30
CA ASN A 85 -6.51 -14.62 -15.37
C ASN A 85 -5.26 -14.47 -14.48
N GLN A 86 -4.39 -13.50 -14.79
CA GLN A 86 -3.18 -13.22 -14.03
C GLN A 86 -3.33 -11.98 -13.14
N GLN A 87 -4.53 -11.37 -13.07
CA GLN A 87 -4.81 -10.28 -12.15
C GLN A 87 -4.77 -10.79 -10.70
N GLN A 88 -3.93 -10.16 -9.88
CA GLN A 88 -3.75 -10.44 -8.46
C GLN A 88 -4.46 -9.42 -7.57
N LEU A 89 -4.55 -8.16 -8.04
CA LEU A 89 -5.11 -7.05 -7.26
C LEU A 89 -6.43 -6.56 -7.82
N ASP A 90 -7.38 -6.30 -6.92
CA ASP A 90 -8.64 -5.66 -7.23
C ASP A 90 -8.96 -4.66 -6.12
N SER A 91 -8.96 -3.38 -6.51
CA SER A 91 -9.31 -2.25 -5.68
C SER A 91 -8.41 -2.08 -4.44
N GLN A 92 -7.14 -2.48 -4.52
CA GLN A 92 -6.17 -2.44 -3.43
C GLN A 92 -5.94 -1.04 -2.84
N HIS A 93 -5.53 -0.99 -1.58
CA HIS A 93 -5.18 0.22 -0.84
C HIS A 93 -3.93 0.04 0.01
N GLY A 94 -3.31 1.17 0.35
CA GLY A 94 -2.33 1.25 1.43
C GLY A 94 -1.05 0.49 1.17
N VAL A 95 -0.58 0.41 -0.08
CA VAL A 95 0.76 -0.15 -0.35
C VAL A 95 1.82 0.65 0.39
N ASN A 96 2.72 -0.06 1.08
CA ASN A 96 3.87 0.50 1.77
C ASN A 96 5.03 -0.50 1.78
N TRP A 97 6.26 0.00 1.89
CA TRP A 97 7.42 -0.84 2.19
C TRP A 97 7.39 -1.26 3.66
N ILE A 98 7.72 -2.53 3.90
CA ILE A 98 8.04 -2.98 5.23
C ILE A 98 9.38 -2.33 5.64
N PRO A 99 9.42 -1.59 6.77
CA PRO A 99 10.61 -0.83 7.16
C PRO A 99 11.83 -1.71 7.45
N GLU A 100 13.02 -1.11 7.35
CA GLU A 100 14.26 -1.76 7.79
C GLU A 100 14.17 -2.16 9.28
N GLY A 101 14.71 -3.33 9.63
CA GLY A 101 14.65 -3.89 10.98
C GLY A 101 13.37 -4.66 11.31
N TYR A 102 12.39 -4.68 10.41
CA TYR A 102 11.14 -5.42 10.60
C TYR A 102 11.22 -6.75 9.82
N PRO A 103 10.56 -7.84 10.29
CA PRO A 103 10.46 -9.06 9.50
C PRO A 103 9.83 -8.77 8.14
N GLY A 104 10.51 -9.14 7.05
CA GLY A 104 10.08 -8.79 5.68
C GLY A 104 10.58 -7.44 5.16
N ALA A 105 11.53 -6.78 5.85
CA ALA A 105 12.12 -5.51 5.43
C ALA A 105 12.42 -5.44 3.92
N GLY A 106 11.99 -4.36 3.27
CA GLY A 106 12.15 -4.14 1.83
C GLY A 106 11.08 -4.80 0.94
N ASN A 107 10.27 -5.72 1.48
CA ASN A 107 9.08 -6.20 0.79
C ASN A 107 8.00 -5.10 0.78
N LEU A 108 7.03 -5.23 -0.13
CA LEU A 108 5.83 -4.40 -0.11
C LEU A 108 4.70 -5.16 0.59
N ILE A 109 3.93 -4.45 1.43
CA ILE A 109 2.71 -4.93 2.05
C ILE A 109 1.54 -4.02 1.69
N LEU A 110 0.36 -4.61 1.47
CA LEU A 110 -0.85 -3.88 1.08
C LEU A 110 -2.13 -4.60 1.49
N TYR A 111 -3.25 -3.88 1.41
CA TYR A 111 -4.59 -4.42 1.58
C TYR A 111 -5.28 -4.58 0.22
N ASN A 112 -5.72 -5.78 -0.13
CA ASN A 112 -6.44 -6.12 -1.36
C ASN A 112 -7.93 -6.27 -1.04
N ASN A 113 -8.73 -5.29 -1.43
CA ASN A 113 -10.12 -5.17 -0.99
C ASN A 113 -11.02 -6.29 -1.52
N ASN A 114 -10.87 -6.67 -2.79
CA ASN A 114 -11.71 -7.68 -3.42
C ASN A 114 -10.88 -8.93 -3.78
N PHE A 115 -10.51 -9.70 -2.76
CA PHE A 115 -9.65 -10.88 -2.96
C PHE A 115 -10.42 -12.09 -3.51
N GLY A 116 -11.62 -12.34 -3.00
CA GLY A 116 -12.41 -13.51 -3.39
C GLY A 116 -13.67 -13.66 -2.55
N THR A 117 -14.17 -14.90 -2.44
CA THR A 117 -15.33 -15.22 -1.61
C THR A 117 -15.06 -16.40 -0.67
N GLN A 118 -15.69 -16.37 0.51
CA GLN A 118 -15.62 -17.43 1.51
C GLN A 118 -16.99 -17.68 2.19
N PRO A 119 -17.22 -18.87 2.76
CA PRO A 119 -18.46 -19.20 3.47
C PRO A 119 -18.49 -18.59 4.88
N CYS A 120 -18.67 -17.27 4.94
CA CYS A 120 -18.78 -16.49 6.18
C CYS A 120 -20.26 -16.26 6.55
N GLN A 121 -20.74 -15.02 6.47
CA GLN A 121 -22.15 -14.69 6.72
C GLN A 121 -23.11 -15.34 5.70
N SER A 122 -22.60 -15.63 4.51
CA SER A 122 -23.26 -16.36 3.42
C SER A 122 -22.26 -17.28 2.70
N PRO A 123 -22.72 -18.28 1.91
CA PRO A 123 -21.82 -19.23 1.22
C PRO A 123 -20.79 -18.57 0.29
N ASN A 124 -21.07 -17.38 -0.23
CA ASN A 124 -20.20 -16.63 -1.14
C ASN A 124 -20.00 -15.19 -0.64
N SER A 125 -19.65 -15.02 0.63
CA SER A 125 -19.38 -13.69 1.19
C SER A 125 -18.09 -13.14 0.58
N PRO A 126 -18.05 -11.87 0.13
CA PRO A 126 -16.80 -11.27 -0.31
C PRO A 126 -15.81 -11.20 0.86
N VAL A 127 -14.53 -11.36 0.55
CA VAL A 127 -13.45 -11.22 1.52
C VAL A 127 -12.32 -10.36 0.96
N SER A 128 -11.67 -9.63 1.86
CA SER A 128 -10.41 -8.95 1.57
C SER A 128 -9.22 -9.82 1.94
N ALA A 129 -8.02 -9.41 1.55
CA ALA A 129 -6.79 -10.03 1.98
C ALA A 129 -5.68 -9.01 2.17
N VAL A 130 -4.73 -9.31 3.06
CA VAL A 130 -3.45 -8.62 3.14
C VAL A 130 -2.43 -9.41 2.35
N PHE A 131 -1.69 -8.73 1.48
CA PHE A 131 -0.60 -9.32 0.70
C PHE A 131 0.74 -8.74 1.11
N GLU A 132 1.71 -9.61 1.28
CA GLU A 132 3.14 -9.27 1.25
C GLU A 132 3.76 -9.79 -0.04
N ILE A 133 4.51 -8.97 -0.75
CA ILE A 133 5.19 -9.34 -1.99
C ILE A 133 6.69 -9.04 -1.92
N VAL A 134 7.49 -9.97 -2.44
CA VAL A 134 8.91 -9.74 -2.70
C VAL A 134 9.05 -9.23 -4.12
N THR A 135 9.42 -7.97 -4.28
CA THR A 135 9.68 -7.40 -5.60
C THR A 135 10.92 -8.04 -6.24
N PRO A 136 11.01 -8.16 -7.57
CA PRO A 136 12.17 -8.74 -8.25
C PRO A 136 13.31 -7.71 -8.38
N LEU A 137 13.65 -7.02 -7.29
CA LEU A 137 14.71 -6.01 -7.25
C LEU A 137 16.04 -6.64 -7.69
N SER A 138 16.77 -5.94 -8.56
CA SER A 138 18.09 -6.38 -9.03
C SER A 138 19.12 -6.36 -7.90
N THR A 139 20.20 -7.12 -8.06
CA THR A 139 21.25 -7.26 -7.03
C THR A 139 22.03 -5.98 -6.75
N ASP A 140 21.99 -5.00 -7.66
CA ASP A 140 22.54 -3.66 -7.46
C ASP A 140 21.57 -2.71 -6.72
N SER A 141 20.35 -3.16 -6.45
CA SER A 141 19.27 -2.38 -5.81
C SER A 141 18.84 -1.14 -6.59
N ILE A 142 19.04 -1.12 -7.91
CA ILE A 142 18.72 0.05 -8.76
C ILE A 142 17.42 -0.13 -9.54
N ASN A 143 17.14 -1.34 -10.03
CA ASN A 143 16.04 -1.62 -10.96
C ASN A 143 15.30 -2.91 -10.59
N TYR A 144 14.24 -3.25 -11.33
CA TYR A 144 13.48 -4.48 -11.15
C TYR A 144 13.59 -5.38 -12.37
N ILE A 145 13.82 -6.68 -12.14
CA ILE A 145 14.06 -7.66 -13.19
C ILE A 145 12.76 -7.90 -13.98
N LEU A 146 12.80 -7.62 -15.28
CA LEU A 146 11.73 -7.88 -16.24
C LEU A 146 12.25 -8.77 -17.37
N SER A 147 11.75 -10.00 -17.46
CA SER A 147 12.25 -10.99 -18.43
C SER A 147 11.45 -10.99 -19.73
N GLY A 148 12.03 -10.48 -20.81
CA GLY A 148 11.45 -10.56 -22.15
C GLY A 148 10.04 -9.94 -22.22
N SER A 149 9.06 -10.72 -22.67
CA SER A 149 7.65 -10.32 -22.77
C SER A 149 6.79 -10.68 -21.54
N GLN A 150 7.37 -11.33 -20.52
CA GLN A 150 6.63 -11.70 -19.32
C GLN A 150 6.26 -10.47 -18.49
N PRO A 151 5.22 -10.54 -17.65
CA PRO A 151 4.95 -9.49 -16.68
C PRO A 151 6.05 -9.49 -15.61
N PHE A 152 6.17 -8.38 -14.89
CA PHE A 152 6.94 -8.34 -13.66
C PHE A 152 6.45 -9.40 -12.68
N GLY A 153 7.39 -10.10 -12.03
CA GLY A 153 7.08 -10.96 -10.89
C GLY A 153 6.79 -10.14 -9.62
N PRO A 154 6.45 -10.79 -8.50
CA PRO A 154 6.28 -12.24 -8.36
C PRO A 154 4.97 -12.72 -9.00
N LEU A 155 4.81 -14.04 -9.19
CA LEU A 155 3.55 -14.63 -9.69
C LEU A 155 2.41 -14.53 -8.67
N GLY A 156 2.74 -14.28 -7.40
CA GLY A 156 1.81 -14.12 -6.30
C GLY A 156 2.53 -13.64 -5.03
N PRO A 157 1.78 -13.30 -3.98
CA PRO A 157 2.33 -12.90 -2.69
C PRO A 157 3.13 -14.00 -2.00
N VAL A 158 4.14 -13.61 -1.23
CA VAL A 158 4.93 -14.50 -0.38
C VAL A 158 4.20 -14.85 0.91
N TRP A 159 3.29 -13.96 1.35
CA TRP A 159 2.42 -14.16 2.48
C TRP A 159 1.05 -13.53 2.21
N VAL A 160 0.00 -14.24 2.62
CA VAL A 160 -1.40 -13.83 2.51
C VAL A 160 -2.09 -14.04 3.83
N HIS A 161 -2.82 -13.03 4.30
CA HIS A 161 -3.78 -13.19 5.38
C HIS A 161 -5.17 -12.79 4.92
N THR A 162 -6.14 -13.68 5.10
CA THR A 162 -7.55 -13.50 4.75
C THR A 162 -8.38 -14.34 5.70
N ASP A 163 -9.55 -13.85 6.05
CA ASP A 163 -10.57 -14.52 6.86
C ASP A 163 -11.93 -13.86 6.53
N CYS A 164 -12.93 -14.02 7.39
CA CYS A 164 -14.25 -13.40 7.28
C CYS A 164 -14.29 -11.89 7.58
N PHE A 165 -13.42 -11.11 6.94
CA PHE A 165 -13.45 -9.65 6.93
C PHE A 165 -13.45 -9.10 5.49
N HIS A 166 -14.12 -7.98 5.28
CA HIS A 166 -14.19 -7.33 3.98
C HIS A 166 -14.36 -5.82 4.11
N SER A 167 -13.74 -5.07 3.20
CA SER A 167 -14.03 -3.65 3.03
C SER A 167 -13.94 -3.32 1.54
N ASN A 168 -14.94 -2.63 0.99
CA ASN A 168 -14.95 -2.19 -0.41
C ASN A 168 -14.09 -0.94 -0.65
N VAL A 169 -13.69 -0.26 0.43
CA VAL A 169 -12.97 1.02 0.40
C VAL A 169 -11.83 1.04 1.40
N GLN A 170 -10.87 1.95 1.16
CA GLN A 170 -9.84 2.33 2.13
C GLN A 170 -9.15 1.10 2.72
N SER A 171 -8.89 1.08 4.03
CA SER A 171 -8.19 -0.01 4.72
C SER A 171 -6.68 0.05 4.54
N GLY A 172 -5.96 -0.82 5.24
CA GLY A 172 -4.51 -0.84 5.24
C GLY A 172 -3.96 -1.97 6.10
N ALA A 173 -2.69 -2.28 5.87
CA ALA A 173 -1.94 -3.24 6.65
C ALA A 173 -0.50 -2.75 6.84
N PHE A 174 0.03 -2.92 8.05
CA PHE A 174 1.38 -2.48 8.40
C PHE A 174 2.06 -3.55 9.25
N ARG A 175 3.25 -3.97 8.82
CA ARG A 175 4.12 -4.87 9.59
C ARG A 175 4.64 -4.14 10.83
N LEU A 176 4.67 -4.84 11.97
CA LEU A 176 5.16 -4.35 13.25
C LEU A 176 6.57 -4.92 13.55
N PRO A 177 7.36 -4.28 14.44
CA PRO A 177 8.73 -4.73 14.74
C PRO A 177 8.82 -6.15 15.29
N ASN A 178 7.78 -6.61 15.99
CA ASN A 178 7.69 -7.96 16.55
C ASN A 178 7.29 -9.03 15.50
N GLY A 179 7.06 -8.64 14.25
CA GLY A 179 6.62 -9.52 13.16
C GLY A 179 5.11 -9.65 13.00
N ASN A 180 4.32 -9.09 13.91
CA ASN A 180 2.88 -9.04 13.75
C ASN A 180 2.47 -8.04 12.66
N THR A 181 1.23 -8.09 12.22
CA THR A 181 0.68 -7.16 11.23
C THR A 181 -0.58 -6.53 11.78
N ILE A 182 -0.63 -5.19 11.85
CA ILE A 182 -1.84 -4.45 12.18
C ILE A 182 -2.64 -4.18 10.90
N ILE A 183 -3.94 -4.40 10.97
CA ILE A 183 -4.87 -4.38 9.84
C ILE A 183 -6.08 -3.53 10.24
N SER A 184 -6.47 -2.59 9.40
CA SER A 184 -7.70 -1.81 9.58
C SER A 184 -8.69 -2.17 8.48
N VAL A 185 -9.93 -2.52 8.84
CA VAL A 185 -11.04 -2.81 7.92
C VAL A 185 -12.01 -1.64 7.99
N ALA A 186 -12.03 -0.84 6.93
CA ALA A 186 -12.66 0.47 6.98
C ALA A 186 -14.19 0.41 7.10
N ASP A 187 -14.86 -0.38 6.28
CA ASP A 187 -16.34 -0.47 6.27
C ASP A 187 -16.91 -0.99 7.60
N ASP A 188 -16.17 -1.86 8.28
CA ASP A 188 -16.59 -2.46 9.57
C ASP A 188 -16.10 -1.65 10.79
N ALA A 189 -15.26 -0.62 10.59
CA ALA A 189 -14.63 0.13 11.67
C ALA A 189 -13.88 -0.76 12.68
N ILE A 190 -13.20 -1.80 12.17
CA ILE A 190 -12.39 -2.75 12.94
C ILE A 190 -10.90 -2.49 12.70
N ILE A 191 -10.11 -2.63 13.75
CA ILE A 191 -8.66 -2.78 13.68
C ILE A 191 -8.30 -4.08 14.39
N PHE A 192 -7.42 -4.88 13.82
CA PHE A 192 -6.91 -6.07 14.49
C PHE A 192 -5.43 -6.30 14.17
N GLU A 193 -4.77 -7.04 15.05
CA GLU A 193 -3.38 -7.42 14.94
C GLU A 193 -3.28 -8.94 14.85
N VAL A 194 -2.56 -9.42 13.84
CA VAL A 194 -2.30 -10.85 13.65
C VAL A 194 -0.83 -11.17 13.81
N ASP A 195 -0.53 -12.35 14.36
CA ASP A 195 0.82 -12.90 14.34
C ASP A 195 1.22 -13.41 12.94
N SER A 196 2.46 -13.88 12.79
CA SER A 196 2.96 -14.40 11.50
C SER A 196 2.19 -15.63 10.99
N ALA A 197 1.50 -16.36 11.88
CA ALA A 197 0.66 -17.50 11.53
C ALA A 197 -0.78 -17.07 11.15
N GLY A 198 -1.11 -15.79 11.26
CA GLY A 198 -2.43 -15.24 10.98
C GLY A 198 -3.41 -15.34 12.16
N THR A 199 -2.93 -15.65 13.37
CA THR A 199 -3.78 -15.68 14.57
C THR A 199 -3.98 -14.26 15.08
N THR A 200 -5.24 -13.86 15.28
CA THR A 200 -5.55 -12.57 15.92
C THR A 200 -5.08 -12.57 17.38
N VAL A 201 -4.21 -11.63 17.72
CA VAL A 201 -3.65 -11.46 19.07
C VAL A 201 -4.19 -10.21 19.79
N TRP A 202 -4.81 -9.30 19.04
CA TRP A 202 -5.48 -8.12 19.55
C TRP A 202 -6.49 -7.62 18.52
N ASP A 203 -7.59 -7.06 18.98
CA ASP A 203 -8.60 -6.43 18.13
C ASP A 203 -9.26 -5.24 18.85
N TYR A 204 -9.84 -4.37 18.03
CA TYR A 204 -10.62 -3.22 18.44
C TYR A 204 -11.70 -2.94 17.41
N GLU A 205 -12.93 -2.79 17.88
CA GLU A 205 -14.08 -2.34 17.09
C GLU A 205 -14.62 -1.05 17.71
N PHE A 206 -14.68 0.04 16.93
CA PHE A 206 -15.19 1.31 17.46
C PHE A 206 -16.71 1.24 17.74
N GLY A 207 -17.45 0.52 16.90
CA GLY A 207 -18.90 0.40 16.95
C GLY A 207 -19.65 1.66 16.50
N GLY A 208 -20.77 1.49 15.80
CA GLY A 208 -21.67 2.60 15.43
C GLY A 208 -22.13 2.59 13.99
N THR A 209 -23.22 3.31 13.71
CA THR A 209 -23.77 3.42 12.36
C THR A 209 -22.97 4.41 11.53
N ASN A 210 -22.63 4.06 10.29
CA ASN A 210 -21.89 4.92 9.34
C ASN A 210 -20.54 5.42 9.87
N THR A 211 -19.84 4.60 10.65
CA THR A 211 -18.47 4.89 11.08
C THR A 211 -17.50 4.08 10.25
N MET A 212 -16.35 4.67 9.90
CA MET A 212 -15.28 3.99 9.19
C MET A 212 -13.94 4.27 9.86
N ILE A 213 -13.07 3.27 9.89
CA ILE A 213 -11.66 3.45 10.24
C ILE A 213 -10.84 3.34 8.95
N ALA A 214 -10.59 4.49 8.33
CA ALA A 214 -9.88 4.58 7.05
C ALA A 214 -8.55 3.81 7.03
N ARG A 215 -7.78 3.99 8.11
CA ARG A 215 -6.43 3.44 8.29
C ARG A 215 -6.06 3.48 9.76
N ALA A 216 -5.25 2.53 10.20
CA ALA A 216 -4.63 2.54 11.53
C ALA A 216 -3.13 2.23 11.44
N GLN A 217 -2.36 2.83 12.34
CA GLN A 217 -0.95 2.53 12.56
C GLN A 217 -0.72 2.44 14.07
N LYS A 218 0.20 1.56 14.46
CA LYS A 218 0.58 1.36 15.85
C LYS A 218 1.88 2.09 16.13
N TYR A 219 1.87 2.87 17.20
CA TYR A 219 3.03 3.62 17.68
C TYR A 219 3.41 3.14 19.08
N SER A 220 4.67 3.32 19.46
CA SER A 220 5.08 3.13 20.85
C SER A 220 4.35 4.15 21.74
N THR A 221 4.22 3.83 23.03
CA THR A 221 3.68 4.79 24.01
C THR A 221 4.51 6.07 24.08
N ASP A 222 5.79 5.97 23.73
CA ASP A 222 6.77 7.04 23.81
C ASP A 222 6.90 7.82 22.50
N PHE A 223 6.10 7.48 21.48
CA PHE A 223 6.20 8.05 20.13
C PHE A 223 6.08 9.59 20.11
N LEU A 224 5.29 10.16 21.02
CA LEU A 224 5.13 11.61 21.19
C LEU A 224 5.97 12.18 22.36
N GLY A 225 7.06 11.51 22.76
CA GLY A 225 7.99 11.99 23.79
C GLY A 225 7.68 11.50 25.21
N GLY A 226 7.57 10.18 25.40
CA GLY A 226 7.50 9.58 26.74
C GLY A 226 8.88 9.23 27.29
N GLU A 227 9.23 9.73 28.49
CA GLU A 227 10.43 9.54 29.34
C GLU A 227 11.85 9.57 28.71
N ASP A 228 11.99 9.45 27.39
CA ASP A 228 13.23 9.56 26.61
C ASP A 228 13.09 10.70 25.60
N THR A 229 13.69 11.83 25.93
CA THR A 229 13.65 13.10 25.19
C THR A 229 14.55 13.09 23.94
N THR A 230 14.88 11.93 23.37
CA THR A 230 15.83 11.82 22.24
C THR A 230 15.16 11.65 20.87
N GLY A 231 13.84 11.41 20.81
CA GLY A 231 13.14 11.11 19.55
C GLY A 231 12.05 12.11 19.12
N PHE A 232 11.49 12.88 20.05
CA PHE A 232 10.46 13.89 19.74
C PHE A 232 10.67 15.13 20.61
N PRO A 233 10.73 16.35 20.02
CA PRO A 233 10.89 17.59 20.77
C PRO A 233 9.67 17.86 21.67
N ASP A 234 9.92 18.44 22.86
CA ASP A 234 8.88 18.86 23.80
C ASP A 234 7.83 19.70 23.06
N TYR A 235 6.60 19.19 22.97
CA TYR A 235 5.50 19.91 22.34
C TYR A 235 5.28 21.26 23.05
N ARG A 236 5.62 22.36 22.38
CA ARG A 236 5.32 23.73 22.80
C ARG A 236 4.15 24.25 21.98
N ILE A 237 3.11 24.75 22.65
CA ILE A 237 1.97 25.39 21.96
C ILE A 237 2.49 26.57 21.13
N GLY A 238 2.32 26.49 19.81
CA GLY A 238 2.74 27.51 18.85
C GLY A 238 4.09 27.24 18.17
N ASP A 239 4.79 26.16 18.49
CA ASP A 239 6.01 25.71 17.82
C ASP A 239 5.74 24.34 17.19
N VAL A 240 5.26 24.37 15.94
CA VAL A 240 4.78 23.16 15.23
C VAL A 240 5.88 22.55 14.37
N ASN A 241 6.90 23.33 14.02
CA ASN A 241 8.04 22.91 13.22
C ASN A 241 9.24 22.47 14.08
N PHE A 242 9.16 22.67 15.41
CA PHE A 242 10.15 22.29 16.40
C PHE A 242 11.50 22.99 16.24
N ASP A 243 11.49 24.23 15.75
CA ASP A 243 12.68 25.09 15.63
C ASP A 243 12.93 25.94 16.89
N GLU A 244 12.17 25.68 17.96
CA GLU A 244 12.15 26.41 19.23
C GLU A 244 11.61 27.84 19.13
N LEU A 245 11.07 28.25 17.98
CA LEU A 245 10.39 29.52 17.77
C LEU A 245 8.87 29.31 17.78
N VAL A 246 8.17 30.25 18.41
CA VAL A 246 6.71 30.29 18.33
C VAL A 246 6.33 30.92 16.99
N ASP A 247 5.80 30.11 16.08
CA ASP A 247 5.15 30.56 14.86
C ASP A 247 3.83 31.25 15.22
N ILE A 248 3.79 32.58 15.07
CA ILE A 248 2.60 33.43 15.29
C ILE A 248 1.82 33.62 13.99
#